data_AF-A0A519X382-F1
#
_entry.id   AF-A0A519X382-F1
#
_cell.length_a   1.000
_cell.length_b   1.000
_cell.length_c   1.000
_cell.angle_alpha   90.00
_cell.angle_beta   90.00
_cell.angle_gamma   90.00
#
_symmetry.space_group_name_H-M   'P 1'
#
loop_
_entity.id
_entity.type
_entity.pdbx_description
1 polymer ?
#
loop_
_entity_poly.entity_id
_entity_poly.type
_entity_poly.pdbx_seq_one_letter_code
_entity_poly.pdbx_strand_id
1 'polypeptide(L)' 'MNLFDVYPLNNIEIVKASGSIVWDAEGTEYLDLYGGHAVISIGHTHP' A
#
# COMPACT_ATOMS: atom_id res chain seq x y z
N MET A 1 -11.03 -1.65 -18.10
CA MET A 1 -10.29 -0.52 -18.71
C MET A 1 -8.83 -0.87 -18.57
N ASN A 2 -8.01 -0.71 -19.62
CA ASN A 2 -6.58 -1.01 -19.53
C ASN A 2 -5.85 0.23 -19.02
N LEU A 3 -4.96 0.04 -18.04
CA LEU A 3 -4.04 1.08 -17.59
C LEU A 3 -2.94 1.28 -18.64
N PHE A 4 -2.35 2.48 -18.67
CA PHE A 4 -1.16 2.72 -19.47
C PHE A 4 0.04 2.02 -18.83
N ASP A 5 0.89 1.40 -19.66
CA ASP A 5 2.09 0.69 -19.23
C ASP A 5 3.24 1.67 -18.94
N VAL A 6 3.16 2.34 -17.80
CA VAL A 6 4.10 3.39 -17.38
C VAL A 6 4.83 3.08 -16.07
N TYR A 7 4.31 2.12 -15.28
CA TYR A 7 4.91 1.72 -14.01
C TYR A 7 5.00 0.20 -13.91
N PRO A 8 6.13 -0.35 -13.42
CA PRO A 8 6.16 -1.73 -12.97
C PRO A 8 5.24 -1.84 -11.75
N LEU A 9 4.20 -2.67 -11.86
CA LEU A 9 3.22 -2.89 -10.79
C LEU A 9 3.52 -4.19 -10.06
N ASN A 10 3.42 -4.16 -8.74
CA ASN A 10 3.32 -5.39 -7.95
C ASN A 10 1.91 -5.96 -8.13
N ASN A 11 1.78 -7.28 -8.26
CA ASN A 11 0.49 -7.94 -8.37
C ASN A 11 -0.16 -8.10 -6.98
N ILE A 12 -0.48 -6.97 -6.35
CA ILE A 12 -1.10 -6.86 -5.02
C ILE A 12 -2.03 -5.65 -5.01
N GLU A 13 -3.23 -5.82 -4.44
CA GLU A 13 -4.21 -4.75 -4.26
C GLU A 13 -4.39 -4.46 -2.77
N ILE A 14 -3.80 -3.37 -2.28
CA ILE A 14 -3.96 -2.94 -0.89
C ILE A 14 -5.27 -2.17 -0.73
N VAL A 15 -6.15 -2.65 0.16
CA VAL A 15 -7.51 -2.09 0.37
C VAL A 15 -7.69 -1.39 1.72
N LYS A 16 -6.78 -1.61 2.67
CA LYS A 16 -6.82 -1.01 4.01
C LYS A 16 -5.40 -0.74 4.50
N ALA A 17 -5.23 0.31 5.31
CA ALA A 17 -3.96 0.63 5.95
C ALA A 17 -4.14 1.37 7.29
N SER A 18 -3.25 1.11 8.25
CA SER A 18 -3.22 1.77 9.56
C SER A 18 -1.82 1.64 10.18
N GLY A 19 -1.24 2.78 10.60
CA GLY A 19 0.12 2.80 11.09
C GLY A 19 1.10 2.31 10.02
N SER A 20 1.94 1.33 10.34
CA SER A 20 2.88 0.72 9.40
C SER A 20 2.36 -0.58 8.76
N ILE A 21 1.07 -0.89 8.87
CA ILE A 21 0.49 -2.14 8.37
C ILE A 21 -0.51 -1.84 7.26
N VAL A 22 -0.47 -2.67 6.23
CA VAL A 22 -1.41 -2.67 5.10
C VAL A 22 -2.02 -4.05 4.92
N TRP A 23 -3.24 -4.09 4.37
CA TRP A 23 -3.95 -5.34 4.08
C TRP A 23 -4.37 -5.40 2.62
N ASP A 24 -4.20 -6.57 2.01
CA ASP A 24 -4.79 -6.87 0.71
C ASP A 24 -6.30 -7.17 0.80
N ALA A 25 -6.93 -7.41 -0.35
CA ALA A 25 -8.35 -7.72 -0.44
C ALA A 25 -8.74 -9.04 0.26
N GLU A 26 -7.80 -9.97 0.36
CA GLU A 26 -7.94 -11.26 1.02
C GLU A 26 -7.75 -11.17 2.55
N GLY A 27 -7.27 -10.03 3.05
CA GLY A 27 -7.02 -9.77 4.47
C GLY A 27 -5.62 -10.16 4.94
N THR A 28 -4.69 -10.47 4.03
CA THR A 28 -3.28 -10.71 4.35
C THR A 28 -2.63 -9.43 4.84
N GLU A 29 -1.91 -9.50 5.96
CA GLU A 29 -1.22 -8.34 6.53
C GLU A 29 0.22 -8.24 6.03
N TYR A 30 0.65 -7.02 5.73
CA TYR A 30 2.03 -6.72 5.35
C TYR A 30 2.58 -5.55 6.17
N LEU A 31 3.84 -5.67 6.57
CA LEU A 31 4.59 -4.56 7.14
C LEU A 31 5.07 -3.64 6.01
N ASP A 32 4.65 -2.38 6.05
CA ASP A 32 5.05 -1.35 5.08
C ASP A 32 6.40 -0.74 5.46
N LEU A 33 7.47 -1.25 4.85
CA LEU A 33 8.81 -0.68 4.87
C LEU A 33 9.12 0.19 3.64
N TYR A 34 8.13 0.37 2.75
CA TYR A 34 8.25 1.19 1.56
C TYR A 34 7.84 2.65 1.82
N GLY A 35 6.87 2.85 2.72
CA GLY A 35 6.40 4.16 3.14
C GLY A 35 5.77 4.98 2.01
N GLY A 36 5.26 4.31 0.97
CA GLY A 36 4.63 4.96 -0.18
C GLY A 36 5.54 5.95 -0.90
N HIS A 37 6.74 5.52 -1.32
CA HIS A 37 7.80 6.42 -1.82
C HIS A 37 8.21 7.48 -0.78
N ALA A 38 8.38 7.06 0.47
CA ALA A 38 8.77 7.92 1.60
C ALA A 38 7.81 9.10 1.88
N VAL A 39 6.53 8.97 1.55
CA VAL A 39 5.51 9.99 1.81
C VAL A 39 4.87 9.82 3.19
N ILE A 40 4.76 8.58 3.68
CA ILE A 40 3.92 8.24 4.84
C ILE A 40 4.78 8.24 6.12
N SER A 41 5.09 9.45 6.59
CA SER A 41 6.05 9.67 7.68
C SER A 41 5.56 9.26 9.08
N ILE A 42 4.25 9.33 9.34
CA ILE A 42 3.64 9.06 10.65
C ILE A 42 2.66 7.87 10.61
N GLY A 43 2.79 7.03 9.59
CA GLY A 43 1.92 5.90 9.34
C GLY A 43 0.66 6.28 8.57
N HIS A 44 0.03 5.26 8.00
CA HIS A 44 -1.23 5.37 7.28
C HIS A 44 -2.36 5.71 8.24
N THR A 45 -3.28 6.58 7.80
CA THR A 45 -4.52 6.91 8.54
C THR A 45 -4.24 7.45 9.96
N HIS A 46 -3.21 8.28 10.11
CA HIS A 46 -2.94 9.00 11.36
C HIS A 46 -4.11 9.96 11.69
N PRO A 47 -4.55 10.05 12.96
CA PRO A 47 -5.67 10.92 13.38
C PRO A 47 -5.37 12.42 13.26
#